data_AF-A0A7Z9G9N8-F1
#
_entry.id   AF-A0A7Z9G9N8-F1
#
_cell.length_a   1.000
_cell.length_b   1.000
_cell.length_c   1.000
_cell.angle_alpha   90.00
_cell.angle_beta   90.00
_cell.angle_gamma   90.00
#
_symmetry.space_group_name_H-M   'P 1'
#
loop_
_entity.id
_entity.type
_entity.pdbx_description
1 polymer ?
#
loop_
_entity_poly.entity_id
_entity_poly.type
_entity_poly.pdbx_seq_one_letter_code
_entity_poly.pdbx_strand_id
1 'polypeptide(L)'
;MPSMSNSYPPIAIIGGSGLDAFEGLEKPTQHLPINTPFGQPSAGLVHGQLSGVEVVFLARHGENHQYAPHRVNYRANMHALSTLGVREVLAVAAVGGISAGMHNQALVVPDQLIDYTSGRLSSFSDRPDTPVQHVDFSYPFDHKLSQDILQAASGQNIVVQDGGVYGVTQGPRLETAAEISRMEKDGCDLVGMTLMPEAVLAREAGLH
;
A
#
# COMPACT_ATOMS: atom_id res chain seq x y z
N MET A 1 -15.88 5.04 32.94
CA MET A 1 -15.69 5.06 31.48
C MET A 1 -14.64 6.11 31.18
N PRO A 2 -13.52 5.80 30.53
CA PRO A 2 -12.70 6.83 29.93
C PRO A 2 -13.14 7.01 28.48
N SER A 3 -13.91 8.07 28.23
CA SER A 3 -14.05 8.66 26.92
C SER A 3 -12.76 9.41 26.58
N MET A 4 -12.00 8.92 25.62
CA MET A 4 -11.20 9.78 24.76
C MET A 4 -11.72 9.53 23.35
N SER A 5 -12.62 10.40 22.89
CA SER A 5 -12.92 10.51 21.47
C SER A 5 -11.64 10.95 20.77
N ASN A 6 -10.97 10.04 20.05
CA ASN A 6 -9.91 10.46 19.14
C ASN A 6 -10.50 11.45 18.14
N SER A 7 -9.89 12.62 18.04
CA SER A 7 -10.33 13.70 17.15
C SER A 7 -10.01 13.43 15.68
N TYR A 8 -9.23 12.39 15.38
CA TYR A 8 -8.79 12.04 14.04
C TYR A 8 -8.95 10.53 13.77
N PRO A 9 -9.30 10.14 12.53
CA PRO A 9 -9.34 8.74 12.11
C PRO A 9 -7.94 8.10 12.22
N PRO A 10 -7.85 6.79 12.48
CA PRO A 10 -6.56 6.11 12.53
C PRO A 10 -5.87 6.08 11.15
N ILE A 11 -4.54 6.07 11.18
CA ILE A 11 -3.71 5.91 9.98
C ILE A 11 -3.40 4.42 9.80
N ALA A 12 -3.51 3.90 8.59
CA ALA A 12 -3.08 2.54 8.31
C ALA A 12 -1.64 2.48 7.81
N ILE A 13 -0.91 1.46 8.23
CA ILE A 13 0.39 1.11 7.65
C ILE A 13 0.29 -0.30 7.08
N ILE A 14 0.56 -0.44 5.78
CA ILE A 14 0.58 -1.74 5.11
C ILE A 14 2.03 -2.15 4.86
N GLY A 15 2.46 -3.20 5.55
CA GLY A 15 3.82 -3.74 5.45
C GLY A 15 3.96 -4.76 4.32
N GLY A 16 4.99 -4.59 3.49
CA GLY A 16 5.41 -5.57 2.48
C GLY A 16 6.53 -6.48 2.98
N SER A 17 7.26 -7.12 2.06
CA SER A 17 8.45 -7.91 2.39
C SER A 17 9.44 -7.12 3.24
N GLY A 18 9.83 -7.70 4.38
CA GLY A 18 10.75 -7.07 5.34
C GLY A 18 10.06 -6.19 6.40
N LEU A 19 8.73 -6.00 6.31
CA LEU A 19 7.91 -5.37 7.33
C LEU A 19 6.65 -6.23 7.57
N ASP A 20 6.85 -7.50 7.92
CA ASP A 20 5.75 -8.44 8.19
C ASP A 20 5.14 -8.24 9.61
N ALA A 21 5.86 -7.55 10.50
CA ALA A 21 5.40 -7.09 11.80
C ALA A 21 5.91 -5.68 12.07
N PHE A 22 5.20 -4.91 12.90
CA PHE A 22 5.60 -3.55 13.27
C PHE A 22 5.94 -3.46 14.76
N GLU A 23 7.19 -3.79 15.10
CA GLU A 23 7.67 -3.84 16.49
C GLU A 23 7.65 -2.48 17.21
N GLY A 24 7.68 -1.38 16.47
CA GLY A 24 7.64 -0.02 17.02
C GLY A 24 6.28 0.44 17.51
N LEU A 25 5.24 -0.38 17.39
CA LEU A 25 3.87 -0.02 17.76
C LEU A 25 3.66 -0.16 19.28
N GLU A 26 3.21 0.92 19.92
CA GLU A 26 2.87 0.96 21.34
C GLU A 26 1.51 0.29 21.58
N LYS A 27 1.41 -0.53 22.64
CA LYS A 27 0.18 -1.24 23.04
C LYS A 27 -0.47 -2.05 21.90
N PRO A 28 0.29 -2.88 21.17
CA PRO A 28 -0.24 -3.60 20.03
C PRO A 28 -1.33 -4.58 20.48
N THR A 29 -2.48 -4.51 19.83
CA THR A 29 -3.60 -5.43 20.01
C THR A 29 -3.93 -6.03 18.64
N GLN A 30 -3.65 -7.32 18.48
CA GLN A 30 -3.97 -8.05 17.28
C GLN A 30 -5.43 -8.51 17.33
N HIS A 31 -6.18 -8.16 16.29
CA HIS A 31 -7.55 -8.62 16.12
C HIS A 31 -7.59 -9.75 15.09
N LEU A 32 -8.54 -10.68 15.26
CA LEU A 32 -8.79 -11.70 14.25
C LEU A 32 -9.16 -11.05 12.90
N PRO A 33 -8.81 -11.68 11.76
CA PRO A 33 -9.18 -11.17 10.45
C PRO A 33 -10.69 -10.92 10.36
N ILE A 34 -11.07 -9.71 9.97
CA ILE A 34 -12.47 -9.36 9.76
C ILE A 34 -12.98 -9.95 8.45
N ASN A 35 -14.15 -10.58 8.48
CA ASN A 35 -14.78 -11.05 7.25
C ASN A 35 -15.28 -9.86 6.44
N THR A 36 -14.84 -9.74 5.19
CA THR A 36 -15.34 -8.74 4.25
C THR A 36 -16.22 -9.39 3.19
N PRO A 37 -17.04 -8.62 2.46
CA PRO A 37 -17.76 -9.12 1.29
C PRO A 37 -16.83 -9.70 0.20
N PHE A 38 -15.52 -9.42 0.26
CA PHE A 38 -14.49 -9.84 -0.69
C PHE A 38 -13.60 -10.98 -0.16
N GLY A 39 -13.98 -11.60 0.96
CA GLY A 39 -13.20 -12.64 1.64
C GLY A 39 -12.40 -12.11 2.82
N GLN A 40 -11.39 -12.86 3.24
CA GLN A 40 -10.54 -12.47 4.37
C GLN A 40 -9.38 -11.58 3.93
N PRO A 41 -9.00 -10.57 4.73
CA PRO A 41 -7.74 -9.86 4.61
C PRO A 41 -6.55 -10.81 4.76
N SER A 42 -5.37 -10.29 4.43
CA SER A 42 -4.13 -11.08 4.41
C SER A 42 -3.65 -11.50 5.81
N ALA A 43 -4.00 -10.75 6.84
CA ALA A 43 -3.66 -11.02 8.23
C ALA A 43 -4.72 -10.45 9.19
N GLY A 44 -4.59 -10.77 10.48
CA GLY A 44 -5.26 -9.99 11.52
C GLY A 44 -4.73 -8.56 11.53
N LEU A 45 -5.61 -7.58 11.76
CA LEU A 45 -5.18 -6.19 11.86
C LEU A 45 -4.64 -5.93 13.26
N VAL A 46 -3.50 -5.23 13.33
CA VAL A 46 -2.85 -4.90 14.60
C VAL A 46 -3.09 -3.43 14.90
N HIS A 47 -3.89 -3.15 15.93
CA HIS A 47 -4.15 -1.80 16.41
C HIS A 47 -3.10 -1.41 17.45
N GLY A 48 -2.72 -0.14 17.47
CA GLY A 48 -1.86 0.39 18.52
C GLY A 48 -1.60 1.87 18.31
N GLN A 49 -0.54 2.38 18.94
CA GLN A 49 -0.19 3.79 18.90
C GLN A 49 1.25 4.00 18.46
N LEU A 50 1.52 5.09 17.76
CA LEU A 50 2.87 5.55 17.48
C LEU A 50 2.96 7.02 17.86
N SER A 51 3.75 7.36 18.88
CA SER A 51 3.84 8.74 19.39
C SER A 51 2.46 9.36 19.74
N GLY A 52 1.56 8.55 20.28
CA GLY A 52 0.18 8.95 20.62
C GLY A 52 -0.81 9.03 19.46
N VAL A 53 -0.39 8.77 18.22
CA VAL A 53 -1.27 8.65 17.05
C VAL A 53 -1.72 7.21 16.90
N GLU A 54 -3.01 7.01 16.59
CA GLU A 54 -3.56 5.66 16.45
C GLU A 54 -3.28 5.09 15.07
N VAL A 55 -2.76 3.88 15.07
CA VAL A 55 -2.26 3.20 13.88
C VAL A 55 -2.88 1.82 13.78
N VAL A 56 -3.27 1.46 12.56
CA VAL A 56 -3.69 0.11 12.18
C VAL A 56 -2.66 -0.48 11.23
N PHE A 57 -1.96 -1.52 11.68
CA PHE A 57 -0.98 -2.22 10.85
C PHE A 57 -1.59 -3.46 10.19
N LEU A 58 -1.24 -3.69 8.92
CA LEU A 58 -1.64 -4.86 8.14
C LEU A 58 -0.44 -5.43 7.36
N ALA A 59 -0.10 -6.69 7.59
CA ALA A 59 0.90 -7.42 6.81
C ALA A 59 0.32 -7.83 5.44
N ARG A 60 0.81 -7.25 4.35
CA ARG A 60 0.30 -7.46 2.98
C ARG A 60 0.39 -8.92 2.55
N HIS A 61 1.47 -9.61 2.91
CA HIS A 61 1.74 -11.00 2.52
C HIS A 61 1.24 -12.02 3.56
N GLY A 62 0.51 -11.55 4.57
CA GLY A 62 0.18 -12.32 5.76
C GLY A 62 1.34 -12.40 6.75
N GLU A 63 1.02 -12.83 7.97
CA GLU A 63 1.95 -12.84 9.12
C GLU A 63 3.20 -13.72 8.91
N ASN A 64 3.11 -14.74 8.06
CA ASN A 64 4.20 -15.65 7.75
C ASN A 64 4.70 -15.49 6.31
N HIS A 65 4.43 -14.34 5.67
CA HIS A 65 4.79 -14.06 4.29
C HIS A 65 4.25 -15.11 3.29
N GLN A 66 3.09 -15.71 3.60
CA GLN A 66 2.57 -16.87 2.87
C GLN A 66 1.89 -16.54 1.55
N TYR A 67 1.49 -15.27 1.32
CA TYR A 67 0.78 -14.87 0.12
C TYR A 67 1.71 -14.20 -0.89
N ALA A 68 1.94 -14.87 -2.02
CA ALA A 68 2.57 -14.25 -3.18
C ALA A 68 1.77 -13.02 -3.67
N PRO A 69 2.39 -12.01 -4.29
CA PRO A 69 1.71 -10.75 -4.67
C PRO A 69 0.40 -10.94 -5.43
N HIS A 70 0.37 -11.80 -6.46
CA HIS A 70 -0.84 -12.09 -7.24
C HIS A 70 -1.94 -12.87 -6.49
N ARG A 71 -1.67 -13.32 -5.25
CA ARG A 71 -2.63 -14.01 -4.37
C ARG A 71 -3.10 -13.15 -3.21
N VAL A 72 -2.50 -11.98 -2.99
CA VAL A 72 -2.92 -11.04 -1.95
C VAL A 72 -4.36 -10.60 -2.23
N ASN A 73 -5.21 -10.63 -1.21
CA ASN A 73 -6.60 -10.20 -1.32
C ASN A 73 -6.72 -8.68 -1.09
N TYR A 74 -6.27 -7.90 -2.07
CA TYR A 74 -6.23 -6.43 -1.98
C TYR A 74 -7.60 -5.81 -1.68
N ARG A 75 -8.69 -6.37 -2.23
CA ARG A 75 -10.05 -5.89 -1.97
C ARG A 75 -10.44 -6.07 -0.50
N ALA A 76 -10.17 -7.25 0.06
CA ALA A 76 -10.46 -7.48 1.47
C ALA A 76 -9.58 -6.60 2.37
N ASN A 77 -8.30 -6.41 2.03
CA ASN A 77 -7.40 -5.52 2.76
C ASN A 77 -7.94 -4.07 2.80
N MET A 78 -8.22 -3.46 1.63
CA MET A 78 -8.70 -2.07 1.56
C MET A 78 -10.08 -1.89 2.20
N HIS A 79 -11.00 -2.83 1.94
CA HIS A 79 -12.33 -2.77 2.53
C HIS A 79 -12.28 -2.89 4.06
N ALA A 80 -11.42 -3.76 4.59
CA ALA A 80 -11.21 -3.90 6.02
C ALA A 80 -10.75 -2.58 6.67
N LEU A 81 -9.73 -1.92 6.09
CA LEU A 81 -9.22 -0.65 6.58
C LEU A 81 -10.29 0.45 6.54
N SER A 82 -10.99 0.59 5.41
CA SER A 82 -12.08 1.58 5.26
C SER A 82 -13.23 1.36 6.26
N THR A 83 -13.62 0.10 6.50
CA THR A 83 -14.66 -0.24 7.49
C THR A 83 -14.25 0.13 8.93
N LEU A 84 -12.96 0.10 9.24
CA LEU A 84 -12.42 0.52 10.55
C LEU A 84 -12.29 2.04 10.69
N GLY A 85 -12.71 2.81 9.68
CA GLY A 85 -12.68 4.26 9.70
C GLY A 85 -11.32 4.86 9.39
N VAL A 86 -10.35 4.06 8.90
CA VAL A 86 -9.09 4.57 8.37
C VAL A 86 -9.37 5.54 7.23
N ARG A 87 -8.55 6.61 7.15
CA ARG A 87 -8.61 7.57 6.03
C ARG A 87 -7.32 7.68 5.25
N GLU A 88 -6.17 7.44 5.87
CA GLU A 88 -4.86 7.55 5.24
C GLU A 88 -4.16 6.19 5.30
N VAL A 89 -3.56 5.76 4.19
CA VAL A 89 -2.86 4.47 4.08
C VAL A 89 -1.42 4.71 3.63
N LEU A 90 -0.49 4.37 4.51
CA LEU A 90 0.95 4.36 4.23
C LEU A 90 1.37 2.94 3.85
N ALA A 91 1.56 2.69 2.56
CA ALA A 91 1.99 1.40 2.04
C ALA A 91 3.52 1.36 1.88
N VAL A 92 4.18 0.40 2.52
CA VAL A 92 5.63 0.16 2.40
C VAL A 92 5.87 -1.08 1.55
N ALA A 93 6.81 -0.99 0.60
CA ALA A 93 7.18 -2.11 -0.26
C ALA A 93 8.68 -2.10 -0.57
N ALA A 94 9.29 -3.29 -0.62
CA ALA A 94 10.61 -3.49 -1.20
C ALA A 94 10.49 -3.58 -2.73
N VAL A 95 11.37 -2.89 -3.45
CA VAL A 95 11.32 -2.74 -4.91
C VAL A 95 12.72 -2.82 -5.53
N GLY A 96 12.76 -3.10 -6.83
CA GLY A 96 13.96 -2.91 -7.64
C GLY A 96 13.99 -1.51 -8.24
N GLY A 97 15.18 -0.91 -8.30
CA GLY A 97 15.41 0.31 -9.06
C GLY A 97 15.78 0.04 -10.51
N ILE A 98 15.30 0.90 -11.41
CA ILE A 98 15.57 0.84 -12.85
C ILE A 98 16.45 2.03 -13.27
N SER A 99 16.05 3.25 -12.92
CA SER A 99 16.76 4.46 -13.34
C SER A 99 17.92 4.82 -12.41
N ALA A 100 18.86 5.63 -12.89
CA ALA A 100 20.13 5.91 -12.19
C ALA A 100 19.97 6.53 -10.78
N GLY A 101 18.84 7.19 -10.50
CA GLY A 101 18.53 7.76 -9.18
C GLY A 101 17.96 6.75 -8.17
N MET A 102 17.48 5.59 -8.65
CA MET A 102 16.82 4.58 -7.83
C MET A 102 17.80 3.49 -7.42
N HIS A 103 18.79 3.84 -6.59
CA HIS A 103 19.80 2.88 -6.14
C HIS A 103 19.36 2.07 -4.92
N ASN A 104 20.09 0.99 -4.60
CA ASN A 104 19.85 0.21 -3.39
C ASN A 104 19.80 1.11 -2.14
N GLN A 105 18.86 0.83 -1.23
CA GLN A 105 18.61 1.58 0.01
C GLN A 105 18.07 3.00 -0.19
N ALA A 106 17.84 3.45 -1.43
CA ALA A 106 17.09 4.68 -1.67
C ALA A 106 15.65 4.52 -1.15
N LEU A 107 15.15 5.53 -0.45
CA LEU A 107 13.74 5.67 -0.14
C LEU A 107 13.11 6.54 -1.22
N VAL A 108 11.93 6.14 -1.69
CA VAL A 108 11.23 6.83 -2.78
C VAL A 108 9.77 6.97 -2.41
N VAL A 109 9.21 8.15 -2.64
CA VAL A 109 7.77 8.39 -2.65
C VAL A 109 7.34 8.50 -4.12
N PRO A 110 6.88 7.40 -4.75
CA PRO A 110 6.48 7.45 -6.15
C PRO A 110 5.23 8.31 -6.30
N ASP A 111 5.11 8.99 -7.44
CA ASP A 111 3.98 9.86 -7.79
C ASP A 111 3.11 9.24 -8.90
N GLN A 112 3.63 8.23 -9.59
CA GLN A 112 2.95 7.55 -10.70
C GLN A 112 3.21 6.03 -10.71
N LEU A 113 2.40 5.32 -11.48
CA LEU A 113 2.57 3.88 -11.70
C LEU A 113 2.18 3.47 -13.12
N ILE A 114 2.71 2.32 -13.57
CA ILE A 114 2.26 1.63 -14.79
C ILE A 114 1.91 0.20 -14.42
N ASP A 115 0.69 -0.22 -14.77
CA ASP A 115 0.16 -1.54 -14.43
C ASP A 115 0.47 -2.58 -15.52
N TYR A 116 1.33 -3.55 -15.18
CA TYR A 116 1.60 -4.75 -15.99
C TYR A 116 0.98 -6.01 -15.36
N THR A 117 0.13 -5.86 -14.35
CA THR A 117 -0.56 -6.98 -13.70
C THR A 117 -1.69 -7.51 -14.59
N SER A 118 -2.13 -8.74 -14.30
CA SER A 118 -3.24 -9.35 -15.03
C SER A 118 -4.02 -10.32 -14.15
N GLY A 119 -5.33 -10.43 -14.40
CA GLY A 119 -6.21 -11.37 -13.70
C GLY A 119 -6.43 -11.09 -12.21
N ARG A 120 -5.87 -10.01 -11.66
CA ARG A 120 -6.14 -9.55 -10.29
C ARG A 120 -7.51 -8.86 -10.25
N LEU A 121 -8.25 -9.03 -9.17
CA LEU A 121 -9.53 -8.36 -8.98
C LEU A 121 -9.25 -6.93 -8.51
N SER A 122 -9.45 -5.96 -9.40
CA SER A 122 -8.96 -4.58 -9.26
C SER A 122 -10.03 -3.53 -9.02
N SER A 123 -11.27 -3.93 -8.77
CA SER A 123 -12.38 -3.02 -8.44
C SER A 123 -13.36 -3.66 -7.47
N PHE A 124 -14.05 -2.84 -6.68
CA PHE A 124 -15.21 -3.22 -5.89
C PHE A 124 -16.51 -3.25 -6.70
N SER A 125 -16.53 -2.61 -7.88
CA SER A 125 -17.69 -2.50 -8.77
C SER A 125 -17.89 -3.71 -9.70
N ASP A 126 -17.31 -4.86 -9.38
CA ASP A 126 -17.37 -6.09 -10.19
C ASP A 126 -18.50 -7.05 -9.80
N ARG A 127 -19.38 -6.66 -8.86
CA ARG A 127 -20.50 -7.49 -8.39
C ARG A 127 -21.80 -7.13 -9.13
N PRO A 128 -22.74 -8.09 -9.29
CA PRO A 128 -24.00 -7.85 -10.01
C PRO A 128 -24.81 -6.66 -9.50
N ASP A 129 -24.77 -6.38 -8.20
CA ASP A 129 -25.57 -5.35 -7.54
C ASP A 129 -24.77 -4.08 -7.16
N THR A 130 -23.53 -3.93 -7.65
CA THR A 130 -22.70 -2.74 -7.40
C THR A 130 -22.73 -1.81 -8.62
N PRO A 131 -23.00 -0.50 -8.44
CA PRO A 131 -22.88 0.46 -9.52
C PRO A 131 -21.47 0.48 -10.10
N VAL A 132 -21.37 0.61 -11.43
CA VAL A 132 -20.08 0.82 -12.11
C VAL A 132 -19.52 2.17 -11.68
N GLN A 133 -18.29 2.17 -11.15
CA GLN A 133 -17.56 3.38 -10.81
C GLN A 133 -16.36 3.54 -11.76
N HIS A 134 -16.18 4.76 -12.24
CA HIS A 134 -14.99 5.17 -12.99
C HIS A 134 -14.27 6.23 -12.15
N VAL A 135 -13.42 5.78 -11.23
CA VAL A 135 -12.65 6.70 -10.39
C VAL A 135 -11.59 7.39 -11.24
N ASP A 136 -11.38 8.69 -10.97
CA ASP A 136 -10.22 9.37 -11.52
C ASP A 136 -8.96 8.82 -10.85
N PHE A 137 -8.10 8.25 -11.67
CA PHE A 137 -6.84 7.63 -11.26
C PHE A 137 -5.64 8.24 -11.99
N SER A 138 -5.80 9.46 -12.54
CA SER A 138 -4.74 10.20 -13.23
C SER A 138 -3.54 10.48 -12.31
N TYR A 139 -3.81 10.67 -11.02
CA TYR A 139 -2.82 10.80 -9.95
C TYR A 139 -3.13 9.76 -8.86
N PRO A 140 -2.42 8.62 -8.84
CA PRO A 140 -2.80 7.48 -8.01
C PRO A 140 -2.66 7.74 -6.51
N PHE A 141 -1.71 8.56 -6.10
CA PHE A 141 -1.40 8.84 -4.69
C PHE A 141 -1.95 10.20 -4.23
N ASP A 142 -2.23 10.34 -2.94
CA ASP A 142 -2.60 11.62 -2.34
C ASP A 142 -1.37 12.54 -2.27
N HIS A 143 -1.45 13.68 -2.95
CA HIS A 143 -0.35 14.64 -3.02
C HIS A 143 -0.02 15.22 -1.65
N LYS A 144 -1.01 15.49 -0.80
CA LYS A 144 -0.76 16.07 0.52
C LYS A 144 -0.03 15.06 1.40
N LEU A 145 -0.51 13.81 1.45
CA LEU A 145 0.15 12.75 2.24
C LEU A 145 1.59 12.51 1.77
N SER A 146 1.82 12.55 0.45
CA SER A 146 3.17 12.44 -0.13
C SER A 146 4.09 13.56 0.35
N GLN A 147 3.61 14.81 0.35
CA GLN A 147 4.39 15.96 0.85
C GLN A 147 4.63 15.90 2.36
N ASP A 148 3.66 15.43 3.14
CA ASP A 148 3.81 15.25 4.59
C ASP A 148 4.93 14.23 4.90
N ILE A 149 5.03 13.13 4.13
CA ILE A 149 6.13 12.15 4.23
C ILE A 149 7.48 12.80 3.91
N LEU A 150 7.58 13.53 2.80
CA LEU A 150 8.82 14.18 2.37
C LEU A 150 9.29 15.22 3.40
N GLN A 151 8.36 16.00 3.94
CA GLN A 151 8.66 16.97 4.99
C GLN A 151 9.13 16.28 6.29
N ALA A 152 8.48 15.19 6.70
CA ALA A 152 8.88 14.41 7.87
C ALA A 152 10.28 13.81 7.71
N ALA A 153 10.61 13.32 6.52
CA ALA A 153 11.94 12.80 6.20
C ALA A 153 13.01 13.92 6.23
N SER A 154 12.72 15.07 5.59
CA SER A 154 13.61 16.23 5.61
C SER A 154 13.89 16.72 7.03
N GLY A 155 12.88 16.77 7.90
CA GLY A 155 13.03 17.15 9.31
C GLY A 155 13.95 16.21 10.11
N GLN A 156 14.16 14.99 9.63
CA GLN A 156 15.05 13.99 10.23
C GLN A 156 16.38 13.83 9.47
N ASN A 157 16.65 14.66 8.46
CA ASN A 157 17.80 14.53 7.55
C ASN A 157 17.85 13.16 6.83
N ILE A 158 16.69 12.56 6.57
CA ILE A 158 16.57 11.34 5.78
C ILE A 158 16.38 11.75 4.32
N VAL A 159 17.24 11.25 3.45
CA VAL A 159 17.13 11.49 2.00
C VAL A 159 16.05 10.58 1.43
N VAL A 160 15.05 11.19 0.79
CA VAL A 160 13.97 10.51 0.09
C VAL A 160 13.85 11.13 -1.30
N GLN A 161 13.79 10.28 -2.32
CA GLN A 161 13.50 10.68 -3.68
C GLN A 161 12.02 11.05 -3.79
N ASP A 162 11.76 12.30 -4.19
CA ASP A 162 10.44 12.81 -4.52
C ASP A 162 10.11 12.45 -5.98
N GLY A 163 9.06 11.66 -6.16
CA GLY A 163 8.59 11.19 -7.45
C GLY A 163 9.30 9.95 -7.99
N GLY A 164 8.68 9.35 -9.00
CA GLY A 164 9.14 8.15 -9.69
C GLY A 164 7.98 7.31 -10.15
N VAL A 165 8.13 6.69 -11.32
CA VAL A 165 7.10 5.82 -11.90
C VAL A 165 7.33 4.36 -11.50
N TYR A 166 6.38 3.78 -10.78
CA TYR A 166 6.43 2.38 -10.36
C TYR A 166 5.82 1.45 -11.41
N GLY A 167 6.64 0.62 -12.05
CA GLY A 167 6.17 -0.50 -12.89
C GLY A 167 5.69 -1.68 -12.04
N VAL A 168 4.38 -1.93 -12.02
CA VAL A 168 3.79 -3.02 -11.22
C VAL A 168 3.67 -4.29 -12.05
N THR A 169 4.48 -5.29 -11.73
CA THR A 169 4.47 -6.59 -12.42
C THR A 169 3.68 -7.64 -11.65
N GLN A 170 3.35 -8.73 -12.35
CA GLN A 170 2.51 -9.78 -11.80
C GLN A 170 3.21 -10.61 -10.70
N GLY A 171 4.52 -10.86 -10.84
CA GLY A 171 5.21 -11.89 -10.06
C GLY A 171 4.67 -13.32 -10.29
N PRO A 172 5.11 -14.31 -9.50
CA PRO A 172 6.09 -14.21 -8.42
C PRO A 172 7.55 -14.29 -8.91
N ARG A 173 7.77 -14.62 -10.19
CA ARG A 173 9.11 -14.52 -10.77
C ARG A 173 9.54 -13.06 -10.80
N LEU A 174 10.84 -12.83 -10.68
CA LEU A 174 11.43 -11.56 -11.09
C LEU A 174 11.44 -11.45 -12.61
N GLU A 175 11.67 -10.24 -13.07
CA GLU A 175 11.72 -9.85 -14.46
C GLU A 175 13.03 -10.29 -15.12
N THR A 176 12.96 -10.59 -16.41
CA THR A 176 14.14 -10.74 -17.23
C THR A 176 14.78 -9.38 -17.47
N ALA A 177 16.07 -9.34 -17.79
CA ALA A 177 16.76 -8.09 -18.14
C ALA A 177 16.07 -7.35 -19.32
N ALA A 178 15.54 -8.08 -20.29
CA ALA A 178 14.82 -7.49 -21.43
C ALA A 178 13.49 -6.82 -21.01
N GLU A 179 12.79 -7.38 -20.01
CA GLU A 179 11.59 -6.77 -19.44
C GLU A 179 11.94 -5.49 -18.68
N ILE A 180 13.01 -5.49 -17.89
CA ILE A 180 13.51 -4.27 -17.22
C ILE A 180 13.87 -3.19 -18.25
N SER A 181 14.67 -3.53 -19.28
CA SER A 181 15.04 -2.58 -20.34
C SER A 181 13.86 -2.06 -21.15
N ARG A 182 12.74 -2.80 -21.18
CA ARG A 182 11.49 -2.31 -21.77
C ARG A 182 10.78 -1.35 -20.82
N MET A 183 10.62 -1.71 -19.55
CA MET A 183 9.97 -0.86 -18.56
C MET A 183 10.67 0.49 -18.41
N GLU A 184 12.00 0.52 -18.47
CA GLU A 184 12.77 1.77 -18.50
C GLU A 184 12.33 2.68 -19.67
N LYS A 185 12.12 2.10 -20.87
CA LYS A 185 11.66 2.84 -22.06
C LYS A 185 10.19 3.23 -21.99
N ASP A 186 9.39 2.43 -21.29
CA ASP A 186 7.99 2.75 -20.97
C ASP A 186 7.91 3.85 -19.89
N GLY A 187 9.05 4.26 -19.30
CA GLY A 187 9.18 5.37 -18.36
C GLY A 187 9.16 4.96 -16.89
N CYS A 188 9.33 3.69 -16.56
CA CYS A 188 9.40 3.22 -15.17
C CYS A 188 10.76 3.51 -14.54
N ASP A 189 10.75 4.02 -13.31
CA ASP A 189 11.94 4.23 -12.47
C ASP A 189 12.14 3.09 -11.47
N LEU A 190 11.05 2.43 -11.09
CA LEU A 190 11.00 1.36 -10.11
C LEU A 190 10.27 0.15 -10.68
N VAL A 191 10.57 -1.03 -10.15
CA VAL A 191 9.83 -2.27 -10.41
C VAL A 191 9.45 -2.95 -9.10
N GLY A 192 8.21 -3.41 -9.01
CA GLY A 192 7.80 -4.33 -7.97
C GLY A 192 6.40 -4.86 -8.26
N MET A 193 5.75 -5.46 -7.27
CA MET A 193 4.61 -6.36 -7.56
C MET A 193 3.30 -5.99 -6.87
N THR A 194 3.23 -4.94 -6.03
CA THR A 194 2.15 -4.81 -5.04
C THR A 194 1.29 -3.55 -5.12
N LEU A 195 1.72 -2.47 -5.79
CA LEU A 195 0.95 -1.22 -5.81
C LEU A 195 -0.35 -1.28 -6.62
N MET A 196 -0.46 -2.22 -7.58
CA MET A 196 -1.71 -2.50 -8.26
C MET A 196 -2.22 -3.91 -7.92
N PRO A 197 -3.51 -4.06 -7.57
CA PRO A 197 -4.56 -3.03 -7.54
C PRO A 197 -4.69 -2.28 -6.19
N GLU A 198 -3.68 -2.32 -5.31
CA GLU A 198 -3.77 -1.71 -3.97
C GLU A 198 -4.15 -0.21 -4.01
N ALA A 199 -3.48 0.58 -4.85
CA ALA A 199 -3.70 2.02 -4.96
C ALA A 199 -5.08 2.38 -5.55
N VAL A 200 -5.54 1.68 -6.60
CA VAL A 200 -6.86 1.97 -7.19
C VAL A 200 -8.00 1.57 -6.24
N LEU A 201 -7.83 0.47 -5.50
CA LEU A 201 -8.80 0.04 -4.50
C LEU A 201 -8.83 0.98 -3.29
N ALA A 202 -7.69 1.56 -2.90
CA ALA A 202 -7.67 2.63 -1.88
C ALA A 202 -8.51 3.83 -2.36
N ARG A 203 -8.33 4.26 -3.61
CA ARG A 203 -9.12 5.35 -4.22
C ARG A 203 -10.61 5.04 -4.24
N GLU A 204 -11.02 3.86 -4.71
CA GLU A 204 -12.43 3.45 -4.71
C GLU A 204 -13.03 3.38 -3.29
N ALA A 205 -12.23 3.03 -2.28
CA ALA A 205 -12.66 2.99 -0.88
C ALA A 205 -12.69 4.38 -0.19
N GLY A 206 -12.29 5.45 -0.88
CA GLY A 206 -12.17 6.80 -0.31
C GLY A 206 -11.06 6.89 0.75
N LEU A 207 -9.98 6.14 0.55
CA LEU A 207 -8.75 6.20 1.31
C LEU A 207 -7.73 7.07 0.56
N HIS A 208 -6.94 7.83 1.33
CA HIS A 208 -5.85 8.69 0.87
C HIS A 208 -4.51 7.92 0.88
#